data_AF-A0A1C2I693-F1
#
_entry.id   AF-A0A1C2I693-F1
#
_cell.length_a   1.000
_cell.length_b   1.000
_cell.length_c   1.000
_cell.angle_alpha   90.00
_cell.angle_beta   90.00
_cell.angle_gamma   90.00
#
_symmetry.space_group_name_H-M   'P 1'
#
loop_
_entity.id
_entity.type
_entity.pdbx_description
1 polymer ?
#
loop_
_entity_poly.entity_id
_entity_poly.type
_entity_poly.pdbx_seq_one_letter_code
_entity_poly.pdbx_strand_id
1 'polypeptide(L)' 'MGESVEQCLRREVREEAGIEIKNIRWFGSQSWPFPDSLMIGFIADYADGEILPKINEIEDLRWFKKK' A
#
# COMPACT_ATOMS: atom_id res chain seq x y z
N MET A 1 -14.06 12.31 -12.06
CA MET A 1 -12.60 12.45 -11.88
C MET A 1 -12.18 11.34 -10.94
N GLY A 2 -11.28 10.46 -11.38
CA GLY A 2 -10.85 9.29 -10.61
C GLY A 2 -9.33 9.31 -10.43
N GLU A 3 -8.84 8.67 -9.38
CA GLU A 3 -7.41 8.41 -9.17
C GLU A 3 -6.98 7.16 -9.95
N SER A 4 -5.74 7.16 -10.45
CA SER A 4 -5.12 5.92 -10.94
C SER A 4 -4.82 4.98 -9.77
N VAL A 5 -4.69 3.69 -10.05
CA VAL A 5 -4.37 2.70 -9.01
C VAL A 5 -3.01 3.01 -8.36
N GLU A 6 -2.06 3.53 -9.13
CA GLU A 6 -0.76 3.97 -8.64
C GLU A 6 -0.86 5.21 -7.75
N GLN A 7 -1.75 6.15 -8.07
CA GLN A 7 -2.00 7.33 -7.23
C GLN A 7 -2.65 6.91 -5.90
N CYS A 8 -3.64 6.03 -5.96
CA CYS A 8 -4.29 5.44 -4.79
C CYS A 8 -3.24 4.75 -3.89
N LEU A 9 -2.43 3.86 -4.45
CA LEU A 9 -1.40 3.14 -3.71
C LEU A 9 -0.41 4.08 -3.00
N ARG A 10 0.05 5.14 -3.66
CA ARG A 10 0.96 6.12 -3.05
C ARG A 10 0.30 6.88 -1.91
N ARG A 11 -0.96 7.27 -2.09
CA ARG A 11 -1.76 7.99 -1.10
C ARG A 11 -2.00 7.13 0.13
N GLU A 12 -2.52 5.91 -0.04
CA GLU A 12 -2.81 5.00 1.07
C GLU A 12 -1.55 4.63 1.85
N VAL A 13 -0.44 4.29 1.18
CA VAL A 13 0.81 3.96 1.88
C VAL A 13 1.35 5.16 2.68
N ARG A 14 1.21 6.37 2.16
CA ARG A 14 1.60 7.58 2.90
C ARG A 14 0.68 7.83 4.10
N GLU A 15 -0.63 7.69 3.92
CA GLU A 15 -1.62 7.94 4.97
C GLU A 15 -1.58 6.90 6.08
N GLU A 16 -1.43 5.63 5.74
CA GLU A 16 -1.49 4.51 6.69
C GLU A 16 -0.14 4.19 7.33
N ALA A 17 0.96 4.30 6.57
CA ALA A 17 2.29 3.88 7.01
C ALA A 17 3.31 5.02 7.20
N GLY A 18 3.02 6.24 6.74
CA GLY A 18 3.90 7.40 6.90
C GLY A 18 5.12 7.42 5.97
N ILE A 19 5.16 6.53 4.97
CA ILE A 19 6.32 6.38 4.07
C ILE A 19 5.97 6.67 2.61
N GLU A 20 6.98 7.08 1.86
CA GLU A 20 6.90 7.24 0.41
C GLU A 20 7.44 6.01 -0.31
N ILE A 21 6.82 5.66 -1.44
CA ILE A 21 7.19 4.52 -2.28
C ILE A 21 7.50 4.94 -3.71
N LYS A 22 8.36 4.16 -4.37
CA LYS A 22 8.77 4.34 -5.77
C LYS A 22 8.86 2.99 -6.49
N ASN A 23 9.13 3.04 -7.80
CA ASN A 23 9.29 1.86 -8.65
C ASN A 23 8.12 0.86 -8.51
N ILE A 24 6.89 1.38 -8.58
CA ILE A 24 5.66 0.61 -8.47
C ILE A 24 5.57 -0.34 -9.66
N ARG A 25 5.46 -1.64 -9.38
CA ARG A 25 5.40 -2.71 -10.39
C ARG A 25 4.17 -3.56 -10.12
N TRP A 26 3.36 -3.77 -11.16
CA TRP A 26 2.19 -4.64 -11.08
C TRP A 26 2.62 -6.08 -10.74
N PHE A 27 1.87 -6.74 -9.87
CA PHE A 27 2.10 -8.13 -9.48
C PHE A 27 0.97 -9.06 -9.93
N GLY A 28 -0.29 -8.67 -9.68
CA GLY A 28 -1.44 -9.52 -9.95
C GLY A 28 -2.75 -8.86 -9.55
N SER A 29 -3.85 -9.52 -9.86
CA SER A 29 -5.18 -9.16 -9.36
C SER A 29 -5.94 -10.40 -8.88
N GLN A 30 -6.81 -10.20 -7.90
CA GLN A 30 -7.66 -11.24 -7.34
C GLN A 30 -9.05 -10.68 -7.05
N SER A 31 -10.09 -11.35 -7.56
CA SER A 31 -11.47 -11.03 -7.18
C SER A 31 -11.66 -11.33 -5.69
N TRP A 32 -12.17 -10.35 -4.94
CA TRP A 32 -12.47 -10.47 -3.51
C TRP A 32 -13.98 -10.30 -3.29
N PRO A 33 -14.73 -11.40 -3.12
CA PRO A 33 -16.19 -11.41 -3.26
C PRO A 33 -16.98 -10.79 -2.09
N PHE A 34 -16.38 -9.97 -1.22
CA PHE A 34 -17.09 -9.25 -0.15
C PHE A 34 -16.45 -7.87 0.10
N PRO A 35 -17.12 -6.73 -0.17
CA PRO A 35 -18.42 -6.50 -0.81
C PRO A 35 -18.25 -6.10 -2.30
N ASP A 36 -17.95 -7.06 -3.19
CA ASP A 36 -17.65 -6.85 -4.62
C ASP A 36 -16.38 -5.99 -4.88
N SER A 37 -15.23 -6.42 -4.35
CA SER A 37 -13.96 -5.73 -4.55
C SER A 37 -12.99 -6.49 -5.46
N LEU A 38 -12.12 -5.76 -6.16
CA LEU A 38 -10.99 -6.31 -6.89
C LEU A 38 -9.72 -5.91 -6.17
N MET A 39 -9.00 -6.90 -5.65
CA MET A 39 -7.67 -6.70 -5.07
C MET A 39 -6.66 -6.60 -6.20
N ILE A 40 -5.86 -5.54 -6.21
CA ILE A 40 -4.77 -5.35 -7.16
C ILE A 40 -3.47 -5.24 -6.38
N GLY A 41 -2.56 -6.18 -6.60
CA GLY A 41 -1.29 -6.25 -5.92
C GLY A 41 -0.18 -5.54 -6.69
N PHE A 42 0.66 -4.81 -5.97
CA PHE A 42 1.86 -4.17 -6.49
C PHE A 42 3.06 -4.47 -5.59
N ILE A 43 4.25 -4.43 -6.19
CA ILE A 43 5.53 -4.42 -5.48
C ILE A 43 6.13 -3.02 -5.67
N ALA A 44 6.50 -2.37 -4.58
CA ALA A 44 7.15 -1.07 -4.60
C ALA A 44 8.41 -1.06 -3.74
N ASP A 45 9.31 -0.13 -4.03
CA ASP A 45 10.53 0.10 -3.27
C ASP A 45 10.32 1.26 -2.29
N TYR A 46 10.86 1.15 -1.07
CA TYR A 46 10.90 2.25 -0.12
C TYR A 46 11.66 3.44 -0.74
N ALA A 47 11.08 4.63 -0.64
CA ALA A 47 11.69 5.86 -1.11
C ALA A 47 12.23 6.70 0.05
N ASP A 48 11.37 7.03 1.02
CA ASP A 48 11.68 7.90 2.15
C ASP A 48 10.60 7.82 3.25
N GLY A 49 10.84 8.43 4.41
CA GLY A 49 9.87 8.58 5.50
C GLY A 49 10.12 7.70 6.73
N GLU A 50 9.37 7.96 7.79
CA GLU A 50 9.40 7.17 9.02
C GLU A 50 8.10 6.37 9.16
N ILE A 51 8.19 5.15 9.70
CA ILE A 51 7.02 4.33 9.95
C ILE A 51 6.14 5.05 10.97
N LEU A 52 4.96 5.47 10.54
CA LEU A 52 3.95 6.08 11.39
C LEU A 52 2.59 5.42 11.10
N PRO A 53 2.20 4.39 11.88
CA PRO A 53 0.95 3.69 11.65
C PRO A 53 -0.24 4.61 11.96
N LYS A 54 -1.22 4.63 11.06
CA LYS A 54 -2.46 5.39 11.26
C LYS A 54 -3.31 4.76 12.36
N ILE A 55 -3.62 5.59 13.36
CA ILE A 55 -4.43 5.21 14.52
C ILE A 55 -5.81 4.77 14.04
N ASN A 56 -6.28 3.63 14.56
CA ASN A 56 -7.56 2.95 14.25
C ASN A 56 -7.62 2.16 12.93
N GLU A 57 -6.57 2.17 12.10
CA GLU A 57 -6.50 1.35 10.88
C GLU A 57 -5.42 0.27 10.98
N ILE A 58 -4.26 0.62 11.55
CA ILE A 58 -3.14 -0.31 11.71
C ILE A 58 -2.80 -0.47 13.20
N GLU A 59 -2.81 -1.71 13.69
CA GLU A 59 -2.48 -2.04 15.08
C GLU A 59 -0.96 -2.17 15.30
N ASP A 60 -0.21 -2.73 14.35
CA ASP A 60 1.24 -2.89 14.41
C ASP A 60 1.85 -2.81 13.00
N LEU A 61 3.00 -2.13 12.87
CA LEU A 61 3.68 -1.90 11.60
C LEU A 61 5.20 -2.02 11.75
N ARG A 62 5.82 -2.96 11.04
CA ARG A 62 7.25 -3.29 11.18
C ARG A 62 7.88 -3.71 9.86
N TRP A 63 9.18 -3.45 9.75
CA TRP A 63 10.01 -4.02 8.68
C TRP A 63 10.37 -5.46 8.99
N PHE A 64 10.24 -6.33 7.98
CA PHE A 64 10.65 -7.73 8.06
C PHE A 64 11.82 -7.98 7.10
N LYS A 65 12.86 -8.63 7.61
CA LYS A 65 13.97 -9.09 6.76
C LYS A 65 13.52 -10.33 6.01
N LYS A 66 13.84 -10.39 4.71
CA LYS A 66 13.71 -11.62 3.92
C LYS A 66 14.61 -12.69 4.55
N LYS A 67 14.06 -13.88 4.79
CA LYS A 67 14.86 -15.06 5.19
C LYS A 67 15.68 -15.58 4.02
#